data_AF-A0A0F9QBL6-F1
#
_entry.id   AF-A0A0F9QBL6-F1
#
_cell.length_a   1.000
_cell.length_b   1.000
_cell.length_c   1.000
_cell.angle_alpha   90.00
_cell.angle_beta   90.00
_cell.angle_gamma   90.00
#
_symmetry.space_group_name_H-M   'P 1'
#
loop_
_entity.id
_entity.type
_entity.pdbx_description
1 polymer ?
#
loop_
_entity_poly.entity_id
_entity_poly.type
_entity_poly.pdbx_seq_one_letter_code
_entity_poly.pdbx_strand_id
1 'polypeptide(L)'
;MVKTVALSQSVTQLKGVGAKVAERLSKLDITAVQDLLFHLPLRYQDRTRLLPMGSLRAQQEVLVEGTVRLSQIKMGRRRSLLCHIDDGTGSLVLRFFHFSNSQLSQLAEGTLIRCFGEVRSGPSSLEMVHPEYQVLSADKIVAVEAELTPIYPTTDGLHQLSFRKLIDQALACLDNDSLPELLSDAVRLHPVADYSLVEALRFVHRPPPDVNVQQLLERQHPTQRRLAYEELLAQQISMRQVRATMQHHAAPILKGDTSQRQALLKALPFPLTKAQQRVVKEILTDISQDIPMQRLVQGDVGSGKTVVAAMAVIEAVSAGYQAVMMAPTELLAEQHLQTFKLWLEPLGVTVGWCAGKQTANQRREVLAALSAGEIRVAVGTHALFQDEVVFNNLGLVVIDEQHRFGVHQRLALRDKGRGANSYPHQLVMTATPIPRTLAMTAYADLNVSVIDELPPGRTPVTTVVVPDSRRGDIVERVHLACREKRQVYWVCTLIEESEHLQCQAAEDAATELQDALPDLKVALVHGRMKSAEKELVMQKFKAGEIDLLVATTVI
;
A
#
# COMPACT_ATOMS: atom_id res chain seq x y z
N MET A 1 7.20 -5.84 47.89
CA MET A 1 7.78 -5.10 46.75
C MET A 1 7.19 -5.68 45.47
N VAL A 2 6.22 -4.99 44.87
CA VAL A 2 5.72 -5.38 43.53
C VAL A 2 6.85 -5.07 42.56
N LYS A 3 7.35 -6.07 41.82
CA LYS A 3 8.33 -5.84 40.76
C LYS A 3 7.71 -4.89 39.75
N THR A 4 8.23 -3.67 39.65
CA THR A 4 7.86 -2.74 38.59
C THR A 4 8.36 -3.31 37.27
N VAL A 5 7.44 -3.64 36.37
CA VAL A 5 7.75 -4.15 35.03
C VAL A 5 8.10 -2.93 34.16
N ALA A 6 9.25 -2.96 33.50
CA ALA A 6 9.66 -1.89 32.59
C ALA A 6 9.00 -2.06 31.21
N LEU A 7 8.76 -0.97 30.50
CA LEU A 7 8.05 -0.97 29.21
C LEU A 7 8.80 -1.75 28.12
N SER A 8 10.13 -1.77 28.18
CA SER A 8 10.99 -2.51 27.25
C SER A 8 11.09 -4.01 27.53
N GLN A 9 10.55 -4.50 28.65
CA GLN A 9 10.56 -5.92 28.98
C GLN A 9 9.54 -6.70 28.16
N SER A 10 9.76 -8.01 28.07
CA SER A 10 8.84 -8.92 27.38
C SER A 10 7.43 -8.89 28.00
N VAL A 11 6.39 -8.96 27.15
CA VAL A 11 4.99 -9.09 27.59
C VAL A 11 4.72 -10.27 28.53
N THR A 12 5.59 -11.27 28.54
CA THR A 12 5.53 -12.43 29.45
C THR A 12 5.65 -12.06 30.93
N GLN A 13 6.15 -10.85 31.24
CA GLN A 13 6.20 -10.34 32.61
C GLN A 13 4.82 -9.87 33.13
N LEU A 14 3.84 -9.66 32.25
CA LEU A 14 2.50 -9.26 32.63
C LEU A 14 1.69 -10.43 33.20
N LYS A 15 0.83 -10.13 34.17
CA LYS A 15 -0.04 -11.15 34.77
C LYS A 15 -1.07 -11.60 33.74
N GLY A 16 -1.20 -12.92 33.58
CA GLY A 16 -2.10 -13.54 32.61
C GLY A 16 -1.45 -13.88 31.27
N VAL A 17 -0.17 -13.54 31.06
CA VAL A 17 0.57 -13.89 29.84
C VAL A 17 1.39 -15.16 30.06
N GLY A 18 0.73 -16.31 29.91
CA GLY A 18 1.43 -17.60 29.80
C GLY A 18 1.94 -17.88 28.39
N ALA A 19 2.67 -18.99 28.19
CA ALA A 19 3.29 -19.34 26.90
C ALA A 19 2.32 -19.28 25.70
N LYS A 20 1.10 -19.81 25.84
CA LYS A 20 0.08 -19.78 24.77
C LYS A 20 -0.43 -18.37 24.46
N VAL A 21 -0.52 -17.49 25.47
CA VAL A 21 -0.95 -16.11 25.28
C VAL A 21 0.18 -15.32 24.61
N ALA A 22 1.43 -15.54 25.03
CA ALA A 22 2.61 -14.95 24.40
C ALA A 22 2.72 -15.33 22.91
N GLU A 23 2.49 -16.60 22.56
CA GLU A 23 2.46 -17.04 21.15
C GLU A 23 1.38 -16.30 20.33
N ARG A 24 0.19 -16.10 20.91
CA ARG A 24 -0.90 -15.35 20.26
C ARG A 24 -0.57 -13.86 20.11
N LEU A 25 0.03 -13.25 21.12
CA LEU A 25 0.51 -11.86 21.06
C LEU A 25 1.60 -11.68 20.01
N SER A 26 2.51 -12.65 19.87
CA SER A 26 3.55 -12.63 18.84
C SER A 26 2.98 -12.68 17.41
N LYS A 27 1.80 -13.26 17.19
CA LYS A 27 1.10 -13.22 15.88
C LYS A 27 0.56 -11.83 15.54
N LEU A 28 0.49 -10.94 16.53
CA LEU A 28 0.14 -9.53 16.39
C LEU A 28 1.39 -8.64 16.43
N ASP A 29 2.59 -9.22 16.34
CA ASP A 29 3.88 -8.54 16.52
C ASP A 29 4.05 -7.84 17.89
N ILE A 30 3.35 -8.32 18.92
CA ILE A 30 3.43 -7.80 20.29
C ILE A 30 4.38 -8.68 21.10
N THR A 31 5.57 -8.16 21.41
CA THR A 31 6.63 -8.91 22.11
C THR A 31 7.10 -8.25 23.41
N ALA A 32 7.02 -6.93 23.50
CA ALA A 32 7.34 -6.10 24.66
C ALA A 32 6.10 -5.39 25.23
N VAL A 33 6.16 -4.95 26.49
CA VAL A 33 5.04 -4.29 27.17
C VAL A 33 4.63 -3.00 26.45
N GLN A 34 5.59 -2.23 25.93
CA GLN A 34 5.33 -1.03 25.13
C GLN A 34 4.52 -1.31 23.86
N ASP A 35 4.64 -2.49 23.25
CA ASP A 35 3.96 -2.81 21.99
C ASP A 35 2.43 -2.83 22.19
N LEU A 36 1.97 -3.19 23.40
CA LEU A 36 0.55 -3.13 23.78
C LEU A 36 0.01 -1.69 23.78
N LEU A 37 0.85 -0.69 24.08
CA LEU A 37 0.47 0.72 24.07
C LEU A 37 0.32 1.24 22.63
N PHE A 38 1.08 0.71 21.68
CA PHE A 38 0.96 1.11 20.27
C PHE A 38 -0.04 0.25 19.48
N HIS A 39 -0.62 -0.79 20.09
CA HIS A 39 -1.70 -1.59 19.52
C HIS A 39 -3.06 -0.90 19.72
N LEU A 40 -3.34 0.08 18.85
CA LEU A 40 -4.46 0.99 19.02
C LEU A 40 -5.84 0.32 18.82
N PRO A 41 -6.91 0.82 19.48
CA PRO A 41 -8.28 0.34 19.26
C PRO A 41 -8.76 0.54 17.81
N LEU A 42 -9.56 -0.41 17.31
CA LEU A 42 -10.26 -0.33 16.02
C LEU A 42 -11.53 0.51 16.12
N ARG A 43 -12.28 0.35 17.21
CA ARG A 43 -13.54 1.06 17.50
C ARG A 43 -13.78 1.15 19.01
N TYR A 44 -14.81 1.86 19.40
CA TYR A 44 -15.21 2.05 20.79
C TYR A 44 -16.68 1.66 20.97
N GLN A 45 -17.00 1.12 22.14
CA GLN A 45 -18.35 0.82 22.58
C GLN A 45 -18.71 1.74 23.74
N ASP A 46 -19.87 2.38 23.66
CA ASP A 46 -20.38 3.17 24.77
C ASP A 46 -21.04 2.25 25.80
N ARG A 47 -20.31 2.00 26.90
CA ARG A 47 -20.80 1.30 28.10
C ARG A 47 -20.86 2.22 29.31
N THR A 48 -20.86 3.53 29.07
CA THR A 48 -20.75 4.57 30.09
C THR A 48 -22.11 5.02 30.61
N ARG A 49 -23.20 4.61 29.94
CA ARG A 49 -24.56 5.04 30.23
C ARG A 49 -25.53 3.88 30.11
N LEU A 50 -26.48 3.82 31.04
CA LEU A 50 -27.63 2.92 30.95
C LEU A 50 -28.74 3.61 30.17
N LEU A 51 -29.32 2.89 29.22
CA LEU A 51 -30.48 3.36 28.47
C LEU A 51 -31.75 2.66 28.98
N PRO A 52 -32.84 3.40 29.22
CA PRO A 52 -34.11 2.78 29.58
C PRO A 52 -34.68 2.00 28.39
N MET A 53 -35.20 0.80 28.64
CA MET A 53 -35.67 -0.13 27.61
C MET A 53 -36.80 0.45 26.77
N GLY A 54 -37.62 1.34 27.35
CA GLY A 54 -38.69 2.04 26.63
C GLY A 54 -38.20 3.04 25.56
N SER A 55 -36.92 3.41 25.56
CA SER A 55 -36.32 4.36 24.61
C SER A 55 -35.52 3.71 23.48
N LEU A 56 -35.37 2.37 23.53
CA LEU A 56 -34.50 1.65 22.61
C LEU A 56 -34.98 1.73 21.17
N ARG A 57 -34.03 1.82 20.24
CA ARG A 57 -34.29 1.72 18.80
C ARG A 57 -33.49 0.56 18.22
N ALA A 58 -33.99 -0.02 17.13
CA ALA A 58 -33.25 -1.04 16.40
C ALA A 58 -31.93 -0.48 15.84
N GLN A 59 -30.96 -1.36 15.63
CA GLN A 59 -29.62 -1.09 15.10
C GLN A 59 -28.75 -0.21 16.02
N GLN A 60 -28.98 -0.25 17.32
CA GLN A 60 -28.17 0.45 18.32
C GLN A 60 -27.48 -0.57 19.25
N GLU A 61 -26.16 -0.43 19.45
CA GLU A 61 -25.45 -1.12 20.54
C GLU A 61 -25.64 -0.31 21.83
N VAL A 62 -26.21 -0.93 22.87
CA VAL A 62 -26.61 -0.23 24.10
C VAL A 62 -26.34 -1.08 25.34
N LEU A 63 -26.12 -0.42 26.48
CA LEU A 63 -26.08 -1.03 27.80
C LEU A 63 -27.43 -0.83 28.49
N VAL A 64 -28.07 -1.92 28.89
CA VAL A 64 -29.37 -1.89 29.58
C VAL A 64 -29.30 -2.74 30.85
N GLU A 65 -30.18 -2.43 31.79
CA GLU A 65 -30.33 -3.15 33.04
C GLU A 65 -31.81 -3.46 33.27
N GLY A 66 -32.12 -4.70 33.63
CA GLY A 66 -33.50 -5.09 33.88
C GLY A 66 -33.63 -6.42 34.58
N THR A 67 -34.84 -6.69 35.07
CA THR A 67 -35.17 -7.90 35.81
C THR A 67 -35.71 -8.94 34.84
N VAL A 68 -35.27 -10.19 34.98
CA VAL A 68 -35.81 -11.31 34.21
C VAL A 68 -37.24 -11.59 34.66
N ARG A 69 -38.20 -11.51 33.73
CA ARG A 69 -39.62 -11.88 33.96
C ARG A 69 -39.95 -13.27 33.49
N LEU A 70 -39.29 -13.72 32.44
CA LEU A 70 -39.54 -15.03 31.87
C LEU A 70 -38.30 -15.55 31.19
N SER A 71 -37.92 -16.78 31.50
CA SER A 71 -36.80 -17.48 30.87
C SER A 71 -37.28 -18.84 30.41
N GLN A 72 -37.31 -19.05 29.09
CA GLN A 72 -37.91 -20.26 28.52
C GLN A 72 -37.15 -20.73 27.28
N ILE A 73 -37.13 -22.05 27.09
CA ILE A 73 -36.55 -22.67 25.90
C ILE A 73 -37.64 -22.77 24.83
N LYS A 74 -37.43 -22.10 23.70
CA LYS A 74 -38.32 -22.18 22.54
C LYS A 74 -37.77 -23.19 21.54
N MET A 75 -38.58 -24.21 21.25
CA MET A 75 -38.31 -25.22 20.22
C MET A 75 -38.90 -24.75 18.88
N GLY A 76 -38.14 -23.95 18.13
CA GLY A 76 -38.48 -23.58 16.75
C GLY A 76 -37.64 -24.37 15.73
N ARG A 77 -37.43 -23.81 14.52
CA ARG A 77 -36.50 -24.36 13.51
C ARG A 77 -35.10 -24.65 14.09
N ARG A 78 -34.69 -23.83 15.07
CA ARG A 78 -33.50 -24.03 15.89
C ARG A 78 -33.88 -23.79 17.36
N ARG A 79 -33.42 -24.67 18.26
CA ARG A 79 -33.58 -24.50 19.72
C ARG A 79 -32.93 -23.20 20.17
N SER A 80 -33.63 -22.43 21.01
CA SER A 80 -33.11 -21.17 21.56
C SER A 80 -33.65 -20.92 22.97
N LEU A 81 -32.86 -20.26 23.81
CA LEU A 81 -33.28 -19.71 25.09
C LEU A 81 -33.74 -18.27 24.87
N LEU A 82 -34.97 -17.96 25.28
CA LEU A 82 -35.54 -16.62 25.30
C LEU A 82 -35.66 -16.16 26.75
N CYS A 83 -35.03 -15.03 27.05
CA CYS A 83 -35.07 -14.38 28.34
C CYS A 83 -35.70 -13.00 28.18
N HIS A 84 -36.92 -12.82 28.68
CA HIS A 84 -37.63 -11.55 28.68
C HIS A 84 -37.21 -10.75 29.91
N ILE A 85 -36.71 -9.54 29.67
CA ILE A 85 -36.35 -8.59 30.71
C ILE A 85 -37.16 -7.31 30.59
N ASP A 86 -37.43 -6.66 31.72
CA ASP A 86 -38.05 -5.34 31.81
C ASP A 86 -37.33 -4.48 32.86
N ASP A 87 -37.49 -3.17 32.70
CA ASP A 87 -36.99 -2.15 33.64
C ASP A 87 -38.11 -1.21 34.13
N GLY A 88 -39.38 -1.59 33.88
CA GLY A 88 -40.55 -0.76 34.14
C GLY A 88 -40.85 0.31 33.09
N THR A 89 -39.91 0.64 32.20
CA THR A 89 -40.10 1.59 31.08
C THR A 89 -40.38 0.88 29.76
N GLY A 90 -39.90 -0.34 29.60
CA GLY A 90 -40.11 -1.17 28.42
C GLY A 90 -39.68 -2.61 28.67
N SER A 91 -39.66 -3.41 27.61
CA SER A 91 -39.24 -4.81 27.67
C SER A 91 -38.34 -5.16 26.49
N LEU A 92 -37.38 -6.04 26.73
CA LEU A 92 -36.44 -6.53 25.73
C LEU A 92 -36.32 -8.05 25.81
N VAL A 93 -36.17 -8.72 24.67
CA VAL A 93 -35.94 -10.17 24.63
C VAL A 93 -34.47 -10.47 24.38
N LEU A 94 -33.82 -11.20 25.27
CA LEU A 94 -32.49 -11.75 25.01
C LEU A 94 -32.62 -13.16 24.43
N ARG A 95 -31.97 -13.40 23.29
CA ARG A 95 -32.04 -14.67 22.56
C ARG A 95 -30.67 -15.33 22.48
N PHE A 96 -30.57 -16.57 22.95
CA PHE A 96 -29.34 -17.39 22.86
C PHE A 96 -29.62 -18.68 22.08
N PHE A 97 -28.90 -18.90 20.97
CA PHE A 97 -28.95 -20.14 20.19
C PHE A 97 -28.00 -21.22 20.73
N HIS A 98 -26.96 -20.79 21.43
CA HIS A 98 -26.01 -21.62 22.17
C HIS A 98 -26.04 -21.21 23.63
N PHE A 99 -26.53 -22.09 24.50
CA PHE A 99 -26.64 -21.84 25.93
C PHE A 99 -26.37 -23.10 26.74
N SER A 100 -25.93 -22.93 27.99
CA SER A 100 -25.71 -24.02 28.95
C SER A 100 -26.84 -24.08 29.97
N ASN A 101 -26.97 -25.20 30.68
CA ASN A 101 -27.91 -25.30 31.81
C ASN A 101 -27.56 -24.31 32.93
N SER A 102 -26.27 -24.01 33.13
CA SER A 102 -25.85 -22.98 34.10
C SER A 102 -26.37 -21.59 33.71
N GLN A 103 -26.28 -21.23 32.42
CA GLN A 103 -26.84 -19.98 31.91
C GLN A 103 -28.37 -19.92 32.07
N LEU A 104 -29.07 -21.03 31.88
CA LEU A 104 -30.51 -21.11 32.15
C LEU A 104 -30.84 -20.82 33.62
N SER A 105 -30.08 -21.41 34.55
CA SER A 105 -30.25 -21.17 35.99
C SER A 105 -29.86 -19.75 36.41
N GLN A 106 -28.82 -19.16 35.81
CA GLN A 106 -28.40 -17.78 36.06
C GLN A 106 -29.41 -16.75 35.56
N LEU A 107 -30.19 -17.10 34.54
CA LEU A 107 -31.24 -16.26 33.97
C LEU A 107 -32.62 -16.69 34.49
N ALA A 108 -32.73 -17.04 35.78
CA ALA A 108 -34.01 -17.36 36.40
C ALA A 108 -34.87 -16.10 36.59
N GLU A 109 -36.18 -16.27 36.64
CA GLU A 109 -37.12 -15.18 36.94
C GLU A 109 -36.75 -14.47 38.26
N GLY A 110 -36.87 -13.14 38.27
CA GLY A 110 -36.48 -12.28 39.39
C GLY A 110 -35.00 -11.88 39.40
N THR A 111 -34.17 -12.43 38.51
CA THR A 111 -32.75 -12.07 38.47
C THR A 111 -32.55 -10.70 37.83
N LEU A 112 -31.81 -9.81 38.51
CA LEU A 112 -31.38 -8.54 37.94
C LEU A 112 -30.14 -8.76 37.08
N ILE A 113 -30.18 -8.33 35.83
CA ILE A 113 -29.05 -8.45 34.91
C ILE A 113 -28.76 -7.13 34.22
N ARG A 114 -27.47 -6.91 33.95
CA ARG A 114 -27.00 -5.88 33.03
C ARG A 114 -26.50 -6.53 31.76
N CYS A 115 -26.96 -6.08 30.61
CA CYS A 115 -26.53 -6.62 29.34
C CYS A 115 -26.16 -5.53 28.34
N PHE A 116 -25.19 -5.88 27.49
CA PHE A 116 -24.71 -5.06 26.39
C PHE A 116 -24.86 -5.83 25.09
N GLY A 117 -25.46 -5.21 24.08
CA GLY A 117 -25.62 -5.82 22.78
C GLY A 117 -26.31 -4.93 21.78
N GLU A 118 -26.34 -5.39 20.53
CA GLU A 118 -27.07 -4.74 19.45
C GLU A 118 -28.57 -5.06 19.55
N VAL A 119 -29.39 -4.01 19.60
CA VAL A 119 -30.84 -4.12 19.57
C VAL A 119 -31.31 -4.36 18.14
N ARG A 120 -32.12 -5.39 17.93
CA ARG A 120 -32.69 -5.78 16.63
C ARG A 120 -34.21 -5.86 16.71
N SER A 121 -34.86 -5.69 15.56
CA SER A 121 -36.29 -5.94 15.43
C SER A 121 -36.55 -7.45 15.39
N GLY A 122 -37.07 -8.01 16.49
CA GLY A 122 -37.56 -9.37 16.53
C GLY A 122 -38.99 -9.48 15.99
N PRO A 123 -39.57 -10.70 15.92
CA PRO A 123 -40.90 -10.93 15.35
C PRO A 123 -42.05 -10.20 16.07
N SER A 124 -41.89 -9.92 17.37
CA SER A 124 -42.95 -9.35 18.21
C SER A 124 -42.49 -8.28 19.20
N SER A 125 -41.18 -8.04 19.29
CA SER A 125 -40.56 -7.08 20.22
C SER A 125 -39.11 -6.84 19.82
N LEU A 126 -38.48 -5.83 20.41
CA LEU A 126 -37.03 -5.66 20.29
C LEU A 126 -36.31 -6.83 20.95
N GLU A 127 -35.21 -7.27 20.34
CA GLU A 127 -34.39 -8.34 20.87
C GLU A 127 -32.90 -8.06 20.76
N MET A 128 -32.12 -8.66 21.68
CA MET A 128 -30.68 -8.79 21.56
C MET A 128 -30.33 -10.26 21.36
N VAL A 129 -29.55 -10.56 20.33
CA VAL A 129 -29.09 -11.93 20.03
C VAL A 129 -27.68 -12.10 20.57
N HIS A 130 -27.49 -13.05 21.48
CA HIS A 130 -26.21 -13.30 22.15
C HIS A 130 -25.54 -12.05 22.78
N PRO A 131 -26.26 -11.25 23.60
CA PRO A 131 -25.65 -10.14 24.30
C PRO A 131 -24.63 -10.62 25.34
N GLU A 132 -23.65 -9.78 25.63
CA GLU A 132 -22.85 -9.92 26.85
C GLU A 132 -23.74 -9.55 28.04
N TYR A 133 -23.70 -10.34 29.11
CA TYR A 133 -24.47 -10.03 30.31
C TYR A 133 -23.71 -10.35 31.58
N GLN A 134 -24.07 -9.65 32.64
CA GLN A 134 -23.60 -9.87 34.00
C GLN A 134 -24.81 -9.94 34.93
N VAL A 135 -24.86 -10.96 35.78
CA VAL A 135 -25.84 -11.06 36.86
C VAL A 135 -25.43 -10.11 37.98
N LEU A 136 -26.36 -9.25 38.38
CA LEU A 136 -26.16 -8.29 39.46
C LEU A 136 -26.70 -8.88 40.78
N SER A 137 -25.96 -8.65 41.86
CA SER A 137 -26.43 -8.97 43.21
C SER A 137 -27.23 -7.78 43.73
N ALA A 138 -28.38 -8.03 44.36
CA ALA A 138 -29.25 -6.97 44.89
C ALA A 138 -28.52 -5.99 45.84
N ASP A 139 -27.47 -6.47 46.52
CA ASP A 139 -26.70 -5.68 47.49
C ASP A 139 -25.48 -4.96 46.89
N LYS A 140 -25.21 -5.07 45.58
CA LYS A 140 -24.05 -4.46 44.93
C LYS A 140 -24.46 -3.51 43.83
N ILE A 141 -24.23 -2.22 44.06
CA ILE A 141 -24.26 -1.20 43.00
C ILE A 141 -23.05 -1.44 42.09
N VAL A 142 -23.31 -1.85 40.85
CA VAL A 142 -22.26 -1.97 39.83
C VAL A 142 -22.24 -0.67 39.03
N ALA A 143 -21.15 0.09 39.13
CA ALA A 143 -20.98 1.30 38.34
C ALA A 143 -20.94 0.99 36.84
N VAL A 144 -21.37 1.95 36.02
CA VAL A 144 -21.08 1.94 34.57
C VAL A 144 -19.60 2.22 34.34
N GLU A 145 -19.11 1.94 33.13
CA GLU A 145 -17.74 2.25 32.78
C GLU A 145 -17.52 3.77 32.81
N ALA A 146 -16.38 4.23 33.33
CA ALA A 146 -16.07 5.66 33.38
C ALA A 146 -15.63 6.23 32.03
N GLU A 147 -15.20 5.35 31.11
CA GLU A 147 -14.60 5.66 29.82
C GLU A 147 -15.25 4.77 28.75
N LEU A 148 -15.18 5.17 27.48
CA LEU A 148 -15.68 4.30 26.41
C LEU A 148 -14.83 3.04 26.34
N THR A 149 -15.48 1.92 26.07
CA THR A 149 -14.81 0.62 26.01
C THR A 149 -14.11 0.42 24.66
N PRO A 150 -12.77 0.34 24.61
CA PRO A 150 -12.04 0.10 23.35
C PRO A 150 -12.19 -1.36 22.88
N ILE A 151 -12.27 -1.53 21.56
CA ILE A 151 -12.24 -2.83 20.87
C ILE A 151 -10.98 -2.90 20.02
N TYR A 152 -10.15 -3.90 20.28
CA TYR A 152 -8.85 -4.06 19.63
C TYR A 152 -8.87 -5.07 18.48
N PRO A 153 -7.98 -4.94 17.49
CA PRO A 153 -7.65 -6.05 16.61
C PRO A 153 -7.13 -7.24 17.43
N THR A 154 -7.66 -8.45 17.21
CA THR A 154 -7.29 -9.67 17.97
C THR A 154 -7.16 -10.88 17.06
N THR A 155 -6.40 -11.88 17.46
CA THR A 155 -6.31 -13.20 16.80
C THR A 155 -7.17 -14.25 17.49
N ASP A 156 -7.36 -15.40 16.84
CA ASP A 156 -8.10 -16.52 17.43
C ASP A 156 -7.55 -16.93 18.81
N GLY A 157 -8.48 -17.18 19.74
CA GLY A 157 -8.19 -17.48 21.14
C GLY A 157 -7.72 -16.29 22.01
N LEU A 158 -7.67 -15.06 21.49
CA LEU A 158 -7.39 -13.86 22.30
C LEU A 158 -8.64 -12.98 22.42
N HIS A 159 -9.32 -13.07 23.57
CA HIS A 159 -10.58 -12.37 23.79
C HIS A 159 -10.37 -10.91 24.27
N GLN A 160 -11.29 -10.02 23.87
CA GLN A 160 -11.26 -8.58 24.20
C GLN A 160 -11.10 -8.29 25.70
N LEU A 161 -11.78 -9.04 26.58
CA LEU A 161 -11.69 -8.84 28.03
C LEU A 161 -10.28 -9.12 28.57
N SER A 162 -9.67 -10.22 28.13
CA SER A 162 -8.30 -10.56 28.53
C SER A 162 -7.31 -9.55 27.97
N PHE A 163 -7.52 -9.11 26.74
CA PHE A 163 -6.65 -8.16 26.06
C PHE A 163 -6.69 -6.76 26.70
N ARG A 164 -7.88 -6.25 27.02
CA ARG A 164 -8.07 -5.00 27.78
C ARG A 164 -7.31 -5.02 29.11
N LYS A 165 -7.38 -6.13 29.86
CA LYS A 165 -6.62 -6.29 31.12
C LYS A 165 -5.10 -6.24 30.94
N LEU A 166 -4.58 -6.63 29.78
CA LEU A 166 -3.15 -6.51 29.47
C LEU A 166 -2.79 -5.05 29.16
N ILE A 167 -3.63 -4.36 28.40
CA ILE A 167 -3.45 -2.93 28.11
C ILE A 167 -3.56 -2.08 29.37
N ASP A 168 -4.50 -2.39 30.28
CA ASP A 168 -4.59 -1.70 31.57
C ASP A 168 -3.31 -1.86 32.41
N GLN A 169 -2.70 -3.06 32.38
CA GLN A 169 -1.42 -3.29 33.03
C GLN A 169 -0.29 -2.49 32.35
N ALA A 170 -0.28 -2.41 31.01
CA ALA A 170 0.70 -1.62 30.27
C ALA A 170 0.55 -0.11 30.54
N LEU A 171 -0.69 0.42 30.56
CA LEU A 171 -0.99 1.81 30.89
C LEU A 171 -0.56 2.16 32.31
N ALA A 172 -0.74 1.25 33.27
CA ALA A 172 -0.26 1.45 34.64
C ALA A 172 1.28 1.46 34.74
N CYS A 173 1.99 0.85 33.78
CA CYS A 173 3.46 0.94 33.75
C CYS A 173 3.93 2.37 33.41
N LEU A 174 3.14 3.14 32.65
CA LEU A 174 3.44 4.54 32.32
C LEU A 174 3.53 5.46 33.54
N ASP A 175 2.98 5.06 34.70
CA ASP A 175 3.10 5.83 35.95
C ASP A 175 4.52 5.75 36.55
N ASN A 176 5.29 4.71 36.22
CA ASN A 176 6.60 4.43 36.81
C ASN A 176 7.76 4.49 35.80
N ASP A 177 7.48 4.18 34.54
CA ASP A 177 8.43 4.15 33.44
C ASP A 177 7.76 4.82 32.24
N SER A 178 8.19 6.03 31.88
CA SER A 178 7.59 6.80 30.79
C SER A 178 8.32 6.52 29.49
N LEU A 179 7.56 6.45 28.39
CA LEU A 179 8.13 6.54 27.06
C LEU A 179 8.87 7.88 26.89
N PRO A 180 9.99 7.92 26.15
CA PRO A 180 10.72 9.15 25.90
C PRO A 180 9.85 10.11 25.08
N GLU A 181 9.71 11.35 25.53
CA GLU A 181 9.10 12.40 24.73
C GLU A 181 10.13 12.95 23.74
N LEU A 182 10.01 12.54 22.48
CA LEU A 182 10.91 12.99 21.41
C LEU A 182 10.53 14.38 20.90
N LEU A 183 9.27 14.80 21.05
CA LEU A 183 8.79 16.12 20.66
C LEU A 183 8.79 17.06 21.86
N SER A 184 9.98 17.59 22.18
CA SER A 184 10.11 18.66 23.18
C SER A 184 9.20 19.86 22.84
N ASP A 185 8.81 20.64 23.85
CA ASP A 185 7.93 21.80 23.67
C ASP A 185 8.44 22.81 22.63
N ALA A 186 9.77 22.91 22.47
CA ALA A 186 10.39 23.77 21.47
C ALA A 186 10.23 23.26 20.01
N VAL A 187 9.94 21.96 19.83
CA VAL A 187 9.86 21.26 18.54
C VAL A 187 8.41 20.93 18.15
N ARG A 188 7.43 21.22 19.02
CA ARG A 188 5.99 21.16 18.69
C ARG A 188 5.61 22.30 17.74
N LEU A 189 6.07 22.19 16.49
CA LEU A 189 5.91 23.18 15.42
C LEU A 189 4.51 23.15 14.78
N HIS A 190 3.60 22.29 15.27
CA HIS A 190 2.27 22.10 14.71
C HIS A 190 1.25 21.82 15.82
N PRO A 191 0.04 22.44 15.81
CA PRO A 191 -0.97 22.29 16.89
C PRO A 191 -1.44 20.85 17.15
N VAL A 192 -1.30 19.96 16.17
CA VAL A 192 -1.55 18.51 16.37
C VAL A 192 -0.62 17.90 17.40
N ALA A 193 0.55 18.50 17.63
CA ALA A 193 1.55 18.00 18.57
C ALA A 193 1.33 18.48 20.02
N ASP A 194 0.23 19.17 20.32
CA ASP A 194 -0.03 19.79 21.63
C ASP A 194 -0.19 18.76 22.77
N TYR A 195 -0.49 17.51 22.44
CA TYR A 195 -0.51 16.39 23.38
C TYR A 195 0.88 15.77 23.52
N SER A 196 1.29 15.44 24.75
CA SER A 196 2.42 14.52 24.95
C SER A 196 2.11 13.12 24.43
N LEU A 197 3.15 12.32 24.18
CA LEU A 197 3.00 10.93 23.76
C LEU A 197 2.15 10.13 24.77
N VAL A 198 2.42 10.30 26.07
CA VAL A 198 1.71 9.59 27.13
C VAL A 198 0.24 10.00 27.21
N GLU A 199 -0.08 11.29 27.11
CA GLU A 199 -1.46 11.77 27.09
C GLU A 199 -2.22 11.23 25.88
N ALA A 200 -1.59 11.24 24.71
CA ALA A 200 -2.20 10.72 23.48
C ALA A 200 -2.52 9.23 23.59
N LEU A 201 -1.56 8.42 24.08
CA LEU A 201 -1.76 6.98 24.28
C LEU A 201 -2.85 6.70 25.30
N ARG A 202 -2.81 7.35 26.47
CA ARG A 202 -3.85 7.19 27.50
C ARG A 202 -5.22 7.53 26.94
N PHE A 203 -5.36 8.66 26.26
CA PHE A 203 -6.64 9.09 25.70
C PHE A 203 -7.19 8.10 24.67
N VAL A 204 -6.34 7.59 23.78
CA VAL A 204 -6.80 6.64 22.73
C VAL A 204 -7.26 5.33 23.36
N HIS A 205 -6.61 4.84 24.42
CA HIS A 205 -7.05 3.62 25.11
C HIS A 205 -8.20 3.85 26.08
N ARG A 206 -8.35 5.07 26.60
CA ARG A 206 -9.29 5.46 27.66
C ARG A 206 -10.01 6.78 27.32
N PRO A 207 -10.77 6.83 26.22
CA PRO A 207 -11.41 8.06 25.83
C PRO A 207 -12.62 8.35 26.73
N PRO A 208 -12.85 9.62 27.10
CA PRO A 208 -13.95 9.97 27.99
C PRO A 208 -15.31 9.84 27.29
N PRO A 209 -16.42 9.69 28.05
CA PRO A 209 -17.76 9.44 27.49
C PRO A 209 -18.32 10.53 26.57
N ASP A 210 -17.86 11.76 26.71
CA ASP A 210 -18.31 12.95 26.00
C ASP A 210 -17.50 13.24 24.72
N VAL A 211 -16.48 12.44 24.43
CA VAL A 211 -15.69 12.58 23.20
C VAL A 211 -16.56 12.36 21.96
N ASN A 212 -16.22 13.05 20.87
CA ASN A 212 -16.78 12.75 19.57
C ASN A 212 -16.19 11.42 19.03
N VAL A 213 -16.92 10.32 19.24
CA VAL A 213 -16.51 8.97 18.78
C VAL A 213 -16.29 8.92 17.27
N GLN A 214 -17.04 9.69 16.48
CA GLN A 214 -16.85 9.73 15.03
C GLN A 214 -15.45 10.24 14.66
N GLN A 215 -14.95 11.25 15.37
CA GLN A 215 -13.57 11.73 15.15
C GLN A 215 -12.52 10.67 15.49
N LEU A 216 -12.77 9.83 16.50
CA LEU A 216 -11.88 8.72 16.85
C LEU A 216 -11.91 7.60 15.79
N LEU A 217 -13.10 7.27 15.27
CA LEU A 217 -13.28 6.27 14.21
C LEU A 217 -12.65 6.72 12.89
N GLU A 218 -12.78 8.00 12.54
CA GLU A 218 -12.18 8.60 11.36
C GLU A 218 -10.70 8.95 11.54
N ARG A 219 -10.12 8.68 12.72
CA ARG A 219 -8.71 8.98 13.08
C ARG A 219 -8.34 10.46 12.99
N GLN A 220 -9.31 11.35 13.17
CA GLN A 220 -9.14 12.80 13.10
C GLN A 220 -8.90 13.44 14.46
N HIS A 221 -9.10 12.71 15.55
CA HIS A 221 -8.90 13.24 16.89
C HIS A 221 -7.43 13.69 17.10
N PRO A 222 -7.17 14.85 17.73
CA PRO A 222 -5.81 15.36 17.92
C PRO A 222 -4.83 14.37 18.54
N THR A 223 -5.28 13.54 19.48
CA THR A 223 -4.43 12.52 20.13
C THR A 223 -3.96 11.43 19.16
N GLN A 224 -4.82 10.96 18.24
CA GLN A 224 -4.41 10.01 17.19
C GLN A 224 -3.51 10.70 16.16
N ARG A 225 -3.84 11.95 15.80
CA ARG A 225 -3.03 12.74 14.87
C ARG A 225 -1.63 13.03 15.44
N ARG A 226 -1.49 13.22 16.76
CA ARG A 226 -0.20 13.37 17.45
C ARG A 226 0.70 12.16 17.22
N LEU A 227 0.16 10.95 17.36
CA LEU A 227 0.91 9.70 17.14
C LEU A 227 1.38 9.60 15.68
N ALA A 228 0.46 9.82 14.73
CA ALA A 228 0.78 9.81 13.31
C ALA A 228 1.78 10.92 12.92
N TYR A 229 1.69 12.09 13.55
CA TYR A 229 2.60 13.21 13.30
C TYR A 229 4.03 12.88 13.71
N GLU A 230 4.25 12.29 14.89
CA GLU A 230 5.59 11.90 15.32
C GLU A 230 6.18 10.81 14.42
N GLU A 231 5.40 9.80 14.06
CA GLU A 231 5.84 8.74 13.14
C GLU A 231 6.26 9.32 11.79
N LEU A 232 5.41 10.17 11.19
CA LEU A 232 5.71 10.82 9.91
C LEU A 232 6.90 11.78 10.02
N LEU A 233 7.05 12.50 11.13
CA LEU A 233 8.17 13.40 11.34
C LEU A 233 9.49 12.61 11.47
N ALA A 234 9.50 11.52 12.24
CA ALA A 234 10.65 10.64 12.38
C ALA A 234 11.08 10.05 11.03
N GLN A 235 10.10 9.62 10.21
CA GLN A 235 10.34 9.18 8.84
C GLN A 235 10.96 10.28 7.97
N GLN A 236 10.40 11.50 7.99
CA GLN A 236 10.91 12.64 7.22
C GLN A 236 12.33 13.05 7.65
N ILE A 237 12.62 13.07 8.95
CA ILE A 237 13.96 13.38 9.47
C ILE A 237 14.96 12.32 8.99
N SER A 238 14.61 11.03 9.12
CA SER A 238 15.47 9.92 8.70
C SER A 238 15.79 10.01 7.20
N MET A 239 14.79 10.32 6.37
CA MET A 239 14.98 10.49 4.93
C MET A 239 15.82 11.72 4.58
N ARG A 240 15.66 12.84 5.31
CA ARG A 240 16.52 14.02 5.15
C ARG A 240 17.97 13.74 5.53
N GLN A 241 18.22 12.93 6.57
CA GLN A 241 19.57 12.52 6.95
C GLN A 241 20.22 11.64 5.87
N VAL A 242 19.47 10.69 5.30
CA VAL A 242 19.93 9.89 4.15
C VAL A 242 20.27 10.79 2.97
N ARG A 243 19.40 11.75 2.65
CA ARG A 243 19.62 12.71 1.57
C ARG A 243 20.85 13.58 1.81
N ALA A 244 21.04 14.11 3.02
CA ALA A 244 22.23 14.89 3.37
C ALA A 244 23.52 14.06 3.20
N THR A 245 23.48 12.78 3.63
CA THR A 245 24.59 11.83 3.43
C THR A 245 24.87 11.60 1.94
N MET A 246 23.84 11.51 1.11
CA MET A 246 24.00 11.36 -0.34
C MET A 246 24.56 12.63 -1.00
N GLN A 247 24.16 13.82 -0.53
CA GLN A 247 24.66 15.10 -1.04
C GLN A 247 26.15 15.36 -0.71
N HIS A 248 26.74 14.64 0.24
CA HIS A 248 28.18 14.69 0.50
C HIS A 248 29.03 13.97 -0.55
N HIS A 249 28.40 13.18 -1.42
CA HIS A 249 29.11 12.53 -2.52
C HIS A 249 29.17 13.48 -3.72
N ALA A 250 30.25 13.42 -4.50
CA ALA A 250 30.38 14.19 -5.72
C ALA A 250 29.63 13.51 -6.88
N ALA A 251 29.25 14.29 -7.89
CA ALA A 251 28.72 13.82 -9.16
C ALA A 251 29.40 14.54 -10.34
N PRO A 252 29.41 13.93 -11.54
CA PRO A 252 30.00 14.57 -12.70
C PRO A 252 29.14 15.74 -13.17
N ILE A 253 29.70 16.93 -13.33
CA ILE A 253 28.96 18.07 -13.86
C ILE A 253 28.66 17.84 -15.35
N LEU A 254 27.38 17.59 -15.67
CA LEU A 254 26.92 17.35 -17.04
C LEU A 254 26.45 18.65 -17.69
N LYS A 255 27.40 19.43 -18.22
CA LYS A 255 27.12 20.62 -19.05
C LYS A 255 27.45 20.28 -20.50
N GLY A 256 26.45 19.82 -21.24
CA GLY A 256 26.59 19.39 -22.62
C GLY A 256 26.52 20.55 -23.61
N ASP A 257 26.78 20.22 -24.88
CA ASP A 257 26.59 21.15 -25.99
C ASP A 257 25.09 21.37 -26.28
N THR A 258 24.66 22.62 -26.14
CA THR A 258 23.29 23.02 -26.46
C THR A 258 22.92 22.76 -27.93
N SER A 259 23.89 22.70 -28.83
CA SER A 259 23.65 22.42 -30.26
C SER A 259 23.09 21.01 -30.50
N GLN A 260 23.63 19.98 -29.84
CA GLN A 260 23.14 18.60 -29.97
C GLN A 260 21.72 18.45 -29.41
N ARG A 261 21.45 19.12 -28.28
CA ARG A 261 20.11 19.16 -27.70
C ARG A 261 19.10 19.82 -28.64
N GLN A 262 19.48 20.91 -29.30
CA GLN A 262 18.63 21.56 -30.32
C GLN A 262 18.46 20.69 -31.56
N ALA A 263 19.49 19.95 -31.98
CA ALA A 263 19.41 19.03 -33.09
C ALA A 263 18.42 17.88 -32.80
N LEU A 264 18.45 17.31 -31.59
CA LEU A 264 17.47 16.33 -31.15
C LEU A 264 16.05 16.89 -31.18
N LEU A 265 15.83 18.08 -30.62
CA LEU A 265 14.52 18.73 -30.64
C LEU A 265 13.96 18.95 -32.05
N LYS A 266 14.83 19.27 -33.01
CA LYS A 266 14.45 19.44 -34.42
C LYS A 266 14.15 18.12 -35.14
N ALA A 267 14.76 17.02 -34.69
CA ALA A 267 14.56 15.69 -35.27
C ALA A 267 13.28 15.00 -34.77
N LEU A 268 12.71 15.45 -33.66
CA LEU A 268 11.49 14.87 -33.11
C LEU A 268 10.29 15.14 -34.03
N PRO A 269 9.40 14.14 -34.25
CA PRO A 269 8.22 14.32 -35.08
C PRO A 269 7.08 15.10 -34.38
N PHE A 270 7.30 15.57 -33.15
CA PHE A 270 6.34 16.29 -32.32
C PHE A 270 7.02 17.36 -31.47
N PRO A 271 6.33 18.45 -31.11
CA PRO A 271 6.82 19.42 -30.15
C PRO A 271 6.69 18.87 -28.72
N LEU A 272 7.56 19.35 -27.82
CA LEU A 272 7.42 19.06 -26.38
C LEU A 272 6.27 19.85 -25.76
N THR A 273 5.54 19.22 -24.85
CA THR A 273 4.53 19.89 -24.00
C THR A 273 5.20 20.84 -22.99
N LYS A 274 4.44 21.75 -22.37
CA LYS A 274 5.01 22.67 -21.37
C LYS A 274 5.47 21.90 -20.13
N ALA A 275 4.73 20.87 -19.75
CA ALA A 275 5.12 19.99 -18.65
C ALA A 275 6.45 19.28 -18.94
N GLN A 276 6.62 18.72 -20.15
CA GLN A 276 7.89 18.10 -20.57
C GLN A 276 9.05 19.11 -20.57
N GLN A 277 8.85 20.31 -21.11
CA GLN A 277 9.88 21.37 -21.11
C GLN A 277 10.30 21.78 -19.69
N ARG A 278 9.34 21.92 -18.77
CA ARG A 278 9.59 22.22 -17.36
C ARG A 278 10.42 21.11 -16.71
N VAL A 279 10.02 19.85 -16.87
CA VAL A 279 10.74 18.69 -16.29
C VAL A 279 12.14 18.57 -16.87
N VAL A 280 12.32 18.76 -18.19
CA VAL A 280 13.65 18.79 -18.81
C VAL A 280 14.50 19.89 -18.20
N LYS A 281 13.98 21.11 -17.99
CA LYS A 281 14.72 22.20 -17.35
C LYS A 281 15.12 21.86 -15.91
N GLU A 282 14.23 21.24 -15.14
CA GLU A 282 14.52 20.77 -13.77
C GLU A 282 15.68 19.75 -13.77
N ILE A 283 15.65 18.76 -14.68
CA ILE A 283 16.71 17.77 -14.84
C ILE A 283 18.03 18.43 -15.24
N LEU A 284 18.03 19.28 -16.27
CA LEU A 284 19.23 19.98 -16.75
C LEU A 284 19.86 20.87 -15.66
N THR A 285 19.03 21.45 -14.78
CA THR A 285 19.52 22.23 -13.64
C THR A 285 20.25 21.33 -12.66
N ASP A 286 19.65 20.20 -12.27
CA ASP A 286 20.23 19.28 -11.29
C ASP A 286 21.52 18.62 -11.80
N ILE A 287 21.54 18.12 -13.05
CA ILE A 287 22.73 17.44 -13.60
C ILE A 287 23.90 18.38 -13.89
N SER A 288 23.67 19.69 -13.85
CA SER A 288 24.72 20.70 -14.01
C SER A 288 25.46 21.03 -12.70
N GLN A 289 25.06 20.40 -11.59
CA GLN A 289 25.67 20.53 -10.26
C GLN A 289 26.64 19.39 -9.99
N ASP A 290 27.53 19.57 -9.02
CA ASP A 290 28.48 18.57 -8.52
C ASP A 290 27.87 17.62 -7.48
N ILE A 291 26.54 17.61 -7.35
CA ILE A 291 25.77 16.81 -6.39
C ILE A 291 24.95 15.77 -7.17
N PRO A 292 24.94 14.49 -6.76
CA PRO A 292 24.17 13.44 -7.42
C PRO A 292 22.69 13.81 -7.53
N MET A 293 22.18 13.88 -8.76
CA MET A 293 20.76 14.03 -9.00
C MET A 293 20.07 12.72 -8.66
N GLN A 294 19.00 12.78 -7.88
CA GLN A 294 18.10 11.67 -7.63
C GLN A 294 16.68 12.16 -7.87
N ARG A 295 16.14 11.87 -9.06
CA ARG A 295 14.88 12.45 -9.50
C ARG A 295 13.92 11.38 -10.01
N LEU A 296 12.69 11.42 -9.50
CA LEU A 296 11.56 10.65 -9.99
C LEU A 296 10.73 11.50 -10.95
N VAL A 297 10.64 11.10 -12.21
CA VAL A 297 9.71 11.64 -13.21
C VAL A 297 8.47 10.76 -13.27
N GLN A 298 7.35 11.33 -12.88
CA GLN A 298 6.04 10.70 -12.91
C GLN A 298 5.22 11.30 -14.04
N GLY A 299 4.47 10.47 -14.73
CA GLY A 299 3.47 10.93 -15.69
C GLY A 299 2.75 9.73 -16.29
N ASP A 300 1.52 9.93 -16.72
CA ASP A 300 0.68 8.85 -17.27
C ASP A 300 1.37 8.09 -18.42
N VAL A 301 0.90 6.87 -18.71
CA VAL A 301 1.32 6.15 -19.92
C VAL A 301 1.08 7.04 -21.14
N GLY A 302 2.13 7.21 -21.95
CA GLY A 302 2.09 8.08 -23.13
C GLY A 302 2.35 9.57 -22.87
N SER A 303 2.59 10.02 -21.63
CA SER A 303 2.95 11.42 -21.32
C SER A 303 4.31 11.89 -21.88
N GLY A 304 5.07 11.00 -22.53
CA GLY A 304 6.38 11.33 -23.11
C GLY A 304 7.56 11.32 -22.13
N LYS A 305 7.51 10.47 -21.09
CA LYS A 305 8.66 10.26 -20.19
C LYS A 305 9.95 9.89 -20.95
N THR A 306 9.84 9.06 -21.97
CA THR A 306 10.98 8.63 -22.80
C THR A 306 11.69 9.79 -23.51
N VAL A 307 10.97 10.81 -23.98
CA VAL A 307 11.62 11.96 -24.61
C VAL A 307 12.34 12.82 -23.57
N VAL A 308 11.79 12.96 -22.36
CA VAL A 308 12.47 13.62 -21.25
C VAL A 308 13.78 12.91 -20.88
N ALA A 309 13.76 11.56 -20.84
CA ALA A 309 14.98 10.77 -20.66
C ALA A 309 16.00 10.97 -21.78
N ALA A 310 15.58 10.95 -23.04
CA ALA A 310 16.47 11.18 -24.19
C ALA A 310 17.14 12.56 -24.13
N MET A 311 16.41 13.59 -23.68
CA MET A 311 16.95 14.95 -23.50
C MET A 311 18.02 15.01 -22.39
N ALA A 312 17.88 14.22 -21.33
CA ALA A 312 18.91 14.12 -20.29
C ALA A 312 20.13 13.32 -20.78
N VAL A 313 19.89 12.24 -21.54
CA VAL A 313 20.92 11.37 -22.10
C VAL A 313 21.79 12.10 -23.11
N ILE A 314 21.21 12.89 -24.03
CA ILE A 314 21.99 13.65 -25.00
C ILE A 314 22.88 14.70 -24.31
N GLU A 315 22.40 15.31 -23.22
CA GLU A 315 23.20 16.26 -22.44
C GLU A 315 24.42 15.57 -21.80
N ALA A 316 24.21 14.40 -21.18
CA ALA A 316 25.28 13.60 -20.59
C ALA A 316 26.34 13.19 -21.62
N VAL A 317 25.87 12.71 -22.78
CA VAL A 317 26.75 12.29 -23.89
C VAL A 317 27.53 13.45 -24.46
N SER A 318 26.89 14.60 -24.64
CA SER A 318 27.52 15.83 -25.12
C SER A 318 28.56 16.38 -24.14
N ALA A 319 28.37 16.14 -22.83
CA ALA A 319 29.33 16.48 -21.78
C ALA A 319 30.52 15.51 -21.69
N GLY A 320 30.60 14.51 -22.58
CA GLY A 320 31.69 13.55 -22.61
C GLY A 320 31.45 12.27 -21.82
N TYR A 321 30.32 12.10 -21.14
CA TYR A 321 30.00 10.92 -20.33
C TYR A 321 29.16 9.87 -21.07
N GLN A 322 29.18 8.63 -20.57
CA GLN A 322 28.25 7.59 -20.99
C GLN A 322 26.93 7.68 -20.20
N ALA A 323 25.85 7.22 -20.82
CA ALA A 323 24.54 7.13 -20.17
C ALA A 323 23.92 5.73 -20.33
N VAL A 324 23.02 5.39 -19.41
CA VAL A 324 22.30 4.11 -19.38
C VAL A 324 20.80 4.36 -19.41
N MET A 325 20.07 3.56 -20.19
CA MET A 325 18.61 3.45 -20.16
C MET A 325 18.20 2.02 -19.81
N MET A 326 17.56 1.84 -18.66
CA MET A 326 17.13 0.54 -18.18
C MET A 326 15.63 0.34 -18.27
N ALA A 327 15.22 -0.89 -18.56
CA ALA A 327 13.84 -1.32 -18.46
C ALA A 327 13.72 -2.69 -17.79
N PRO A 328 12.58 -2.99 -17.13
CA PRO A 328 12.38 -4.22 -16.36
C PRO A 328 12.31 -5.47 -17.23
N THR A 329 11.83 -5.34 -18.47
CA THR A 329 11.65 -6.45 -19.41
C THR A 329 12.48 -6.23 -20.67
N GLU A 330 12.88 -7.32 -21.33
CA GLU A 330 13.60 -7.22 -22.59
C GLU A 330 12.75 -6.53 -23.66
N LEU A 331 11.44 -6.81 -23.71
CA LEU A 331 10.52 -6.16 -24.64
C LEU A 331 10.51 -4.63 -24.50
N LEU A 332 10.45 -4.11 -23.26
CA LEU A 332 10.46 -2.67 -23.05
C LEU A 332 11.85 -2.07 -23.32
N ALA A 333 12.92 -2.79 -22.97
CA ALA A 333 14.27 -2.35 -23.27
C ALA A 333 14.54 -2.32 -24.79
N GLU A 334 14.01 -3.27 -25.58
CA GLU A 334 14.08 -3.26 -27.04
C GLU A 334 13.30 -2.08 -27.65
N GLN A 335 12.13 -1.75 -27.10
CA GLN A 335 11.37 -0.57 -27.51
C GLN A 335 12.16 0.72 -27.28
N HIS A 336 12.81 0.84 -26.12
CA HIS A 336 13.70 1.96 -25.83
C HIS A 336 14.91 1.95 -26.76
N LEU A 337 15.52 0.80 -27.04
CA LEU A 337 16.66 0.69 -27.95
C LEU A 337 16.30 1.23 -29.34
N GLN A 338 15.18 0.78 -29.91
CA GLN A 338 14.71 1.24 -31.22
C GLN A 338 14.47 2.76 -31.24
N THR A 339 13.81 3.27 -30.20
CA THR A 339 13.49 4.70 -30.07
C THR A 339 14.77 5.53 -29.95
N PHE A 340 15.72 5.11 -29.11
CA PHE A 340 16.98 5.81 -28.89
C PHE A 340 17.88 5.75 -30.13
N LYS A 341 17.92 4.62 -30.84
CA LYS A 341 18.64 4.55 -32.13
C LYS A 341 18.09 5.54 -33.14
N LEU A 342 16.77 5.56 -33.32
CA LEU A 342 16.08 6.47 -34.23
C LEU A 342 16.39 7.94 -33.93
N TRP A 343 16.49 8.31 -32.65
CA TRP A 343 16.70 9.69 -32.23
C TRP A 343 18.17 10.12 -32.14
N LEU A 344 19.07 9.21 -31.72
CA LEU A 344 20.43 9.56 -31.33
C LEU A 344 21.50 9.16 -32.35
N GLU A 345 21.34 8.05 -33.09
CA GLU A 345 22.32 7.65 -34.13
C GLU A 345 22.48 8.71 -35.24
N PRO A 346 21.42 9.39 -35.73
CA PRO A 346 21.56 10.50 -36.69
C PRO A 346 22.39 11.68 -36.17
N LEU A 347 22.57 11.78 -34.86
CA LEU A 347 23.38 12.81 -34.20
C LEU A 347 24.83 12.34 -33.95
N GLY A 348 25.20 11.15 -34.42
CA GLY A 348 26.52 10.56 -34.21
C GLY A 348 26.71 9.91 -32.84
N VAL A 349 25.62 9.60 -32.12
CA VAL A 349 25.68 8.96 -30.80
C VAL A 349 25.48 7.45 -30.94
N THR A 350 26.49 6.68 -30.57
CA THR A 350 26.44 5.21 -30.59
C THR A 350 25.57 4.64 -29.47
N VAL A 351 24.55 3.86 -29.83
CA VAL A 351 23.63 3.19 -28.89
C VAL A 351 23.86 1.67 -28.90
N GLY A 352 24.24 1.12 -27.75
CA GLY A 352 24.52 -0.30 -27.54
C GLY A 352 23.40 -1.04 -26.81
N TRP A 353 23.32 -2.35 -27.03
CA TRP A 353 22.36 -3.25 -26.39
C TRP A 353 23.06 -4.14 -25.36
N CYS A 354 22.52 -4.22 -24.13
CA CYS A 354 23.03 -5.11 -23.08
C CYS A 354 21.88 -5.84 -22.37
N ALA A 355 21.63 -7.10 -22.73
CA ALA A 355 20.54 -7.89 -22.17
C ALA A 355 20.92 -9.37 -22.00
N GLY A 356 20.06 -10.12 -21.31
CA GLY A 356 20.35 -11.50 -20.89
C GLY A 356 20.51 -12.49 -22.05
N LYS A 357 19.80 -12.28 -23.18
CA LYS A 357 19.79 -13.21 -24.32
C LYS A 357 20.95 -13.07 -25.33
N GLN A 358 21.94 -12.23 -25.07
CA GLN A 358 23.07 -12.07 -26.01
C GLN A 358 23.95 -13.33 -26.05
N THR A 359 24.42 -13.70 -27.25
CA THR A 359 25.42 -14.77 -27.37
C THR A 359 26.71 -14.36 -26.66
N ALA A 360 27.52 -15.34 -26.23
CA ALA A 360 28.78 -15.07 -25.53
C ALA A 360 29.72 -14.15 -26.32
N ASN A 361 29.72 -14.26 -27.67
CA ASN A 361 30.55 -13.40 -28.51
C ASN A 361 30.02 -11.95 -28.56
N GLN A 362 28.73 -11.77 -28.84
CA GLN A 362 28.08 -10.45 -28.83
C GLN A 362 28.25 -9.74 -27.49
N ARG A 363 28.14 -10.48 -26.38
CA ARG A 363 28.33 -9.95 -25.05
C ARG A 363 29.76 -9.45 -24.83
N ARG A 364 30.79 -10.21 -25.24
CA ARG A 364 32.18 -9.76 -25.14
C ARG A 364 32.44 -8.49 -25.94
N GLU A 365 31.91 -8.40 -27.16
CA GLU A 365 32.05 -7.21 -28.02
C GLU A 365 31.42 -5.98 -27.36
N VAL A 366 30.21 -6.11 -26.82
CA VAL A 366 29.52 -5.03 -26.11
C VAL A 366 30.28 -4.60 -24.86
N LEU A 367 30.79 -5.54 -24.06
CA LEU A 367 31.56 -5.23 -22.85
C LEU A 367 32.87 -4.50 -23.19
N ALA A 368 33.56 -4.91 -24.25
CA ALA A 368 34.76 -4.23 -24.73
C ALA A 368 34.43 -2.81 -25.20
N ALA A 369 33.39 -2.63 -26.00
CA ALA A 369 32.98 -1.32 -26.50
C ALA A 369 32.46 -0.38 -25.39
N LEU A 370 31.83 -0.91 -24.33
CA LEU A 370 31.42 -0.13 -23.16
C LEU A 370 32.61 0.35 -22.34
N SER A 371 33.58 -0.53 -22.08
CA SER A 371 34.80 -0.20 -21.33
C SER A 371 35.74 0.73 -22.11
N ALA A 372 35.74 0.64 -23.44
CA ALA A 372 36.47 1.56 -24.32
C ALA A 372 35.77 2.92 -24.52
N GLY A 373 34.50 3.05 -24.12
CA GLY A 373 33.72 4.28 -24.30
C GLY A 373 33.17 4.51 -25.71
N GLU A 374 33.25 3.51 -26.59
CA GLU A 374 32.72 3.53 -27.96
C GLU A 374 31.19 3.54 -27.97
N ILE A 375 30.57 2.77 -27.07
CA ILE A 375 29.13 2.84 -26.80
C ILE A 375 28.89 4.02 -25.87
N ARG A 376 28.19 5.05 -26.37
CA ARG A 376 27.88 6.28 -25.60
C ARG A 376 26.60 6.14 -24.78
N VAL A 377 25.64 5.35 -25.28
CA VAL A 377 24.39 5.05 -24.59
C VAL A 377 24.17 3.54 -24.55
N ALA A 378 24.02 2.96 -23.36
CA ALA A 378 23.67 1.56 -23.21
C ALA A 378 22.19 1.40 -22.87
N VAL A 379 21.45 0.59 -23.64
CA VAL A 379 20.06 0.23 -23.35
C VAL A 379 20.00 -1.23 -22.96
N GLY A 380 19.29 -1.56 -21.88
CA GLY A 380 19.30 -2.93 -21.39
C GLY A 380 18.39 -3.24 -20.21
N THR A 381 18.51 -4.47 -19.73
CA THR A 381 17.78 -4.98 -18.56
C THR A 381 18.72 -5.17 -17.38
N HIS A 382 18.38 -6.07 -16.45
CA HIS A 382 19.18 -6.36 -15.26
C HIS A 382 20.61 -6.83 -15.58
N ALA A 383 20.88 -7.27 -16.81
CA ALA A 383 22.22 -7.62 -17.28
C ALA A 383 23.23 -6.47 -17.06
N LEU A 384 22.80 -5.21 -17.15
CA LEU A 384 23.63 -4.03 -16.91
C LEU A 384 24.18 -3.95 -15.48
N PHE A 385 23.58 -4.64 -14.50
CA PHE A 385 24.06 -4.68 -13.11
C PHE A 385 25.20 -5.66 -12.88
N GLN A 386 25.42 -6.63 -13.77
CA GLN A 386 26.37 -7.71 -13.55
C GLN A 386 27.80 -7.17 -13.46
N ASP A 387 28.62 -7.68 -12.55
CA ASP A 387 29.95 -7.13 -12.22
C ASP A 387 30.88 -6.99 -13.42
N GLU A 388 30.73 -7.85 -14.43
CA GLU A 388 31.49 -7.82 -15.68
C GLU A 388 31.26 -6.56 -16.55
N VAL A 389 30.11 -5.89 -16.38
CA VAL A 389 29.76 -4.69 -17.17
C VAL A 389 30.43 -3.47 -16.55
N VAL A 390 31.53 -3.03 -17.18
CA VAL A 390 32.33 -1.87 -16.80
C VAL A 390 32.15 -0.76 -17.84
N PHE A 391 31.90 0.46 -17.35
CA PHE A 391 31.82 1.67 -18.17
C PHE A 391 33.13 2.45 -18.10
N ASN A 392 33.49 3.14 -19.18
CA ASN A 392 34.61 4.07 -19.19
C ASN A 392 34.35 5.28 -18.27
N ASN A 393 33.20 5.94 -18.43
CA ASN A 393 32.83 7.12 -17.66
C ASN A 393 31.30 7.31 -17.59
N LEU A 394 30.63 6.53 -16.74
CA LEU A 394 29.18 6.62 -16.56
C LEU A 394 28.78 7.90 -15.81
N GLY A 395 27.98 8.76 -16.45
CA GLY A 395 27.51 10.02 -15.87
C GLY A 395 26.02 10.05 -15.54
N LEU A 396 25.18 9.28 -16.24
CA LEU A 396 23.73 9.27 -16.05
C LEU A 396 23.15 7.85 -16.15
N VAL A 397 22.28 7.52 -15.21
CA VAL A 397 21.50 6.27 -15.20
C VAL A 397 20.01 6.63 -15.23
N VAL A 398 19.32 6.18 -16.27
CA VAL A 398 17.86 6.26 -16.39
C VAL A 398 17.25 4.90 -16.13
N ILE A 399 16.26 4.84 -15.22
CA ILE A 399 15.52 3.61 -14.89
C ILE A 399 14.05 3.83 -15.17
N ASP A 400 13.48 3.06 -16.09
CA ASP A 400 12.05 3.05 -16.37
C ASP A 400 11.33 1.98 -15.55
N GLU A 401 10.10 2.26 -15.11
CA GLU A 401 9.28 1.38 -14.27
C GLU A 401 10.00 0.85 -13.01
N GLN A 402 10.49 1.77 -12.17
CA GLN A 402 11.36 1.44 -11.04
C GLN A 402 10.85 0.41 -10.05
N HIS A 403 9.54 0.28 -9.90
CA HIS A 403 8.91 -0.59 -8.89
C HIS A 403 9.17 -2.08 -9.15
N ARG A 404 9.67 -2.43 -10.34
CA ARG A 404 10.07 -3.80 -10.70
C ARG A 404 11.52 -4.14 -10.34
N PHE A 405 12.33 -3.17 -9.91
CA PHE A 405 13.74 -3.35 -9.60
C PHE A 405 14.01 -3.38 -8.09
N GLY A 406 14.82 -4.33 -7.65
CA GLY A 406 15.22 -4.46 -6.24
C GLY A 406 16.16 -3.34 -5.78
N VAL A 407 16.17 -3.03 -4.48
CA VAL A 407 17.05 -2.01 -3.87
C VAL A 407 18.53 -2.27 -4.18
N HIS A 408 18.97 -3.54 -4.09
CA HIS A 408 20.36 -3.93 -4.35
C HIS A 408 20.81 -3.67 -5.79
N GLN A 409 19.92 -3.84 -6.76
CA GLN A 409 20.24 -3.58 -8.17
C GLN A 409 20.52 -2.09 -8.37
N ARG A 410 19.70 -1.20 -7.80
CA ARG A 410 19.89 0.26 -7.89
C ARG A 410 21.24 0.71 -7.31
N LEU A 411 21.66 0.11 -6.20
CA LEU A 411 22.97 0.38 -5.59
C LEU A 411 24.13 -0.07 -6.49
N ALA A 412 24.01 -1.23 -7.16
CA ALA A 412 25.07 -1.74 -8.02
C ALA A 412 25.41 -0.82 -9.20
N LEU A 413 24.41 -0.20 -9.86
CA LEU A 413 24.68 0.76 -10.94
C LEU A 413 25.24 2.09 -10.44
N ARG A 414 24.79 2.52 -9.28
CA ARG A 414 25.35 3.69 -8.61
C ARG A 414 26.85 3.47 -8.34
N ASP A 415 27.21 2.28 -7.89
CA ASP A 415 28.60 1.94 -7.54
C ASP A 415 29.48 1.66 -8.78
N LYS A 416 28.89 1.41 -9.97
CA LYS A 416 29.64 1.27 -11.23
C LYS A 416 30.20 2.56 -11.79
N GLY A 417 29.60 3.71 -11.44
CA GLY A 417 30.14 5.02 -11.79
C GLY A 417 31.17 5.55 -10.79
N ARG A 418 31.54 4.76 -9.76
CA ARG A 418 32.37 5.15 -8.60
C ARG A 418 33.86 5.39 -8.93
N GLY A 419 34.18 5.81 -10.15
CA GLY A 419 35.51 6.34 -10.45
C GLY A 419 35.75 7.61 -9.62
N ALA A 420 36.76 7.61 -8.75
CA ALA A 420 37.23 8.76 -7.97
C ALA A 420 36.19 9.47 -7.05
N ASN A 421 35.38 8.71 -6.29
CA ASN A 421 34.34 9.26 -5.37
C ASN A 421 33.20 10.05 -6.04
N SER A 422 33.06 9.94 -7.36
CA SER A 422 31.94 10.51 -8.11
C SER A 422 30.84 9.45 -8.31
N TYR A 423 29.57 9.85 -8.25
CA TYR A 423 28.42 8.99 -8.51
C TYR A 423 27.65 9.50 -9.73
N PRO A 424 27.11 8.61 -10.58
CA PRO A 424 26.31 9.03 -11.71
C PRO A 424 24.99 9.64 -11.23
N HIS A 425 24.48 10.60 -11.98
CA HIS A 425 23.13 11.12 -11.80
C HIS A 425 22.11 10.00 -12.05
N GLN A 426 21.02 9.98 -11.29
CA GLN A 426 19.96 8.99 -11.39
C GLN A 426 18.62 9.63 -11.71
N LEU A 427 18.07 9.26 -12.87
CA LEU A 427 16.74 9.61 -13.31
C LEU A 427 15.86 8.37 -13.27
N VAL A 428 14.77 8.44 -12.52
CA VAL A 428 13.86 7.33 -12.33
C VAL A 428 12.51 7.70 -12.92
N MET A 429 11.85 6.79 -13.62
CA MET A 429 10.58 7.05 -14.27
C MET A 429 9.53 6.05 -13.82
N THR A 430 8.29 6.53 -13.70
CA THR A 430 7.13 5.68 -13.42
C THR A 430 5.92 6.16 -14.20
N ALA A 431 5.16 5.22 -14.75
CA ALA A 431 3.87 5.54 -15.36
C ALA A 431 2.74 5.68 -14.34
N THR A 432 2.88 5.08 -13.16
CA THR A 432 1.84 5.13 -12.13
C THR A 432 1.89 6.47 -11.40
N PRO A 433 0.80 7.26 -11.43
CA PRO A 433 0.78 8.49 -10.68
C PRO A 433 0.73 8.17 -9.18
N ILE A 434 1.86 8.35 -8.49
CA ILE A 434 1.94 8.27 -7.04
C ILE A 434 1.36 9.60 -6.50
N PRO A 435 0.37 9.56 -5.60
CA PRO A 435 -0.11 10.76 -4.94
C PRO A 435 1.08 11.52 -4.34
N ARG A 436 1.16 12.83 -4.56
CA ARG A 436 2.34 13.61 -4.14
C ARG A 436 2.68 13.42 -2.66
N THR A 437 1.67 13.29 -1.81
CA THR A 437 1.83 12.99 -0.38
C THR A 437 2.50 11.65 -0.14
N LEU A 438 2.09 10.60 -0.87
CA LEU A 438 2.72 9.28 -0.82
C LEU A 438 4.13 9.29 -1.42
N ALA A 439 4.37 10.04 -2.50
CA ALA A 439 5.70 10.18 -3.07
C ALA A 439 6.65 10.88 -2.09
N MET A 440 6.18 11.93 -1.41
CA MET A 440 6.94 12.65 -0.39
C MET A 440 7.18 11.84 0.88
N THR A 441 6.39 10.81 1.19
CA THR A 441 6.63 9.94 2.35
C THR A 441 7.41 8.69 1.98
N ALA A 442 7.05 7.99 0.90
CA ALA A 442 7.67 6.72 0.52
C ALA A 442 8.98 6.88 -0.29
N TYR A 443 9.17 8.01 -0.97
CA TYR A 443 10.34 8.31 -1.82
C TYR A 443 10.95 9.67 -1.48
N ALA A 444 10.95 10.07 -0.20
CA ALA A 444 11.38 11.41 0.21
C ALA A 444 12.88 11.69 -0.04
N ASP A 445 13.66 10.65 -0.35
CA ASP A 445 15.03 10.74 -0.84
C ASP A 445 15.11 11.29 -2.28
N LEU A 446 14.05 11.16 -3.08
CA LEU A 446 14.00 11.60 -4.47
C LEU A 446 13.33 12.98 -4.63
N ASN A 447 13.88 13.81 -5.53
CA ASN A 447 13.15 14.96 -6.07
C ASN A 447 12.04 14.46 -7.02
N VAL A 448 10.82 14.98 -6.91
CA VAL A 448 9.69 14.54 -7.75
C VAL A 448 9.36 15.59 -8.81
N SER A 449 9.36 15.16 -10.06
CA SER A 449 8.86 15.91 -11.22
C SER A 449 7.61 15.23 -11.77
N VAL A 450 6.56 15.99 -12.04
CA VAL A 450 5.33 15.46 -12.63
C VAL A 450 5.17 16.01 -14.05
N ILE A 451 4.86 15.14 -15.02
CA ILE A 451 4.38 15.49 -16.35
C ILE A 451 2.85 15.38 -16.31
N ASP A 452 2.21 16.52 -16.07
CA ASP A 452 0.77 16.69 -15.86
C ASP A 452 0.00 17.06 -17.13
N GLU A 453 0.67 17.06 -18.29
CA GLU A 453 0.07 17.30 -19.60
C GLU A 453 0.17 16.03 -20.47
N LEU A 454 -0.96 15.65 -21.07
CA LEU A 454 -0.98 14.60 -22.09
C LEU A 454 -0.60 15.20 -23.47
N PRO A 455 0.03 14.42 -24.37
CA PRO A 455 0.32 14.89 -25.71
C PRO A 455 -0.96 15.28 -26.46
N PRO A 456 -0.90 16.31 -27.33
CA PRO A 456 -2.04 16.71 -28.13
C PRO A 456 -2.52 15.56 -29.03
N GLY A 457 -3.84 15.43 -29.17
CA GLY A 457 -4.48 14.40 -30.02
C GLY A 457 -4.90 13.11 -29.29
N ARG A 458 -4.61 12.96 -27.98
CA ARG A 458 -5.11 11.82 -27.20
C ARG A 458 -6.60 11.98 -26.88
N THR A 459 -7.43 11.05 -27.32
CA THR A 459 -8.84 10.98 -26.95
C THR A 459 -9.01 10.31 -25.58
N PRO A 460 -9.86 10.84 -24.68
CA PRO A 460 -10.19 10.19 -23.43
C PRO A 460 -10.79 8.80 -23.65
N VAL A 461 -10.45 7.86 -22.78
CA VAL A 461 -11.04 6.51 -22.81
C VAL A 461 -12.41 6.54 -22.14
N THR A 462 -13.45 6.11 -22.85
CA THR A 462 -14.78 5.93 -22.26
C THR A 462 -14.77 4.76 -21.29
N THR A 463 -14.92 5.05 -19.99
CA THR A 463 -14.91 4.06 -18.92
C THR A 463 -16.34 3.79 -18.45
N VAL A 464 -16.74 2.51 -18.37
CA VAL A 464 -18.08 2.10 -17.92
C VAL A 464 -17.97 0.98 -16.89
N VAL A 465 -18.86 0.99 -15.90
CA VAL A 465 -19.00 -0.08 -14.90
C VAL A 465 -20.27 -0.87 -15.23
N VAL A 466 -20.13 -2.18 -15.40
CA VAL A 466 -21.22 -3.06 -15.86
C VAL A 466 -21.32 -4.26 -14.89
N PRO A 467 -22.52 -4.66 -14.44
CA PRO A 467 -22.69 -5.83 -13.59
C PRO A 467 -22.37 -7.12 -14.37
N ASP A 468 -21.85 -8.13 -13.66
CA ASP A 468 -21.44 -9.41 -14.26
C ASP A 468 -22.60 -10.14 -14.98
N SER A 469 -23.85 -9.91 -14.57
CA SER A 469 -25.04 -10.42 -15.25
C SER A 469 -25.15 -9.98 -16.73
N ARG A 470 -24.43 -8.94 -17.15
CA ARG A 470 -24.36 -8.43 -18.53
C ARG A 470 -23.06 -8.79 -19.25
N ARG A 471 -22.31 -9.79 -18.76
CA ARG A 471 -21.05 -10.24 -19.36
C ARG A 471 -21.19 -10.64 -20.84
N GLY A 472 -22.33 -11.22 -21.22
CA GLY A 472 -22.63 -11.56 -22.63
C GLY A 472 -22.58 -10.36 -23.57
N ASP A 473 -23.14 -9.21 -23.17
CA ASP A 473 -23.11 -7.97 -23.95
C ASP A 473 -21.66 -7.48 -24.18
N ILE A 474 -20.77 -7.71 -23.21
CA ILE A 474 -19.36 -7.37 -23.32
C ILE A 474 -18.66 -8.30 -24.32
N VAL A 475 -18.93 -9.60 -24.26
CA VAL A 475 -18.39 -10.58 -25.21
C VAL A 475 -18.82 -10.25 -26.65
N GLU A 476 -20.08 -9.89 -26.88
CA GLU A 476 -20.56 -9.45 -28.20
C GLU A 476 -19.85 -8.16 -28.67
N ARG A 477 -19.63 -7.21 -27.76
CA ARG A 477 -18.91 -5.98 -28.06
C ARG A 477 -17.45 -6.23 -28.42
N VAL A 478 -16.79 -7.17 -27.73
CA VAL A 478 -15.44 -7.64 -28.08
C VAL A 478 -15.45 -8.23 -29.48
N HIS A 479 -16.46 -9.04 -29.80
CA HIS A 479 -16.60 -9.66 -31.10
C HIS A 479 -16.65 -8.64 -32.25
N LEU A 480 -17.54 -7.65 -32.10
CA LEU A 480 -17.70 -6.57 -33.07
C LEU A 480 -16.42 -5.73 -33.22
N ALA A 481 -15.76 -5.41 -32.10
CA ALA A 481 -14.51 -4.65 -32.13
C ALA A 481 -13.39 -5.41 -32.87
N CYS A 482 -13.25 -6.71 -32.64
CA CYS A 482 -12.25 -7.53 -33.32
C CYS A 482 -12.53 -7.66 -34.83
N ARG A 483 -13.81 -7.75 -35.23
CA ARG A 483 -14.20 -7.72 -36.65
C ARG A 483 -13.86 -6.39 -37.36
N GLU A 484 -13.82 -5.29 -36.61
CA GLU A 484 -13.31 -4.00 -37.09
C GLU A 484 -11.77 -3.93 -37.11
N LYS A 485 -11.07 -5.06 -36.99
CA LYS A 485 -9.61 -5.19 -36.90
C LYS A 485 -9.00 -4.43 -35.72
N ARG A 486 -9.76 -4.28 -34.64
CA ARG A 486 -9.21 -3.83 -33.34
C ARG A 486 -8.80 -5.05 -32.52
N GLN A 487 -8.05 -4.79 -31.46
CA GLN A 487 -7.61 -5.82 -30.54
C GLN A 487 -8.09 -5.49 -29.13
N VAL A 488 -8.30 -6.53 -28.32
CA VAL A 488 -8.89 -6.38 -26.98
C VAL A 488 -8.00 -7.04 -25.93
N TYR A 489 -7.87 -6.37 -24.78
CA TYR A 489 -7.32 -6.94 -23.55
C TYR A 489 -8.47 -7.35 -22.63
N TRP A 490 -8.44 -8.59 -22.11
CA TRP A 490 -9.36 -9.10 -21.10
C TRP A 490 -8.58 -9.44 -19.83
N VAL A 491 -8.67 -8.58 -18.81
CA VAL A 491 -7.86 -8.71 -17.59
C VAL A 491 -8.65 -9.39 -16.47
N CYS A 492 -8.24 -10.59 -16.08
CA CYS A 492 -8.78 -11.31 -14.93
C CYS A 492 -8.05 -10.88 -13.65
N THR A 493 -8.77 -10.25 -12.74
CA THR A 493 -8.31 -9.93 -11.39
C THR A 493 -8.98 -10.88 -10.39
N LEU A 494 -8.29 -11.27 -9.31
CA LEU A 494 -8.93 -11.90 -8.16
C LEU A 494 -8.72 -11.05 -6.91
N ILE A 495 -9.70 -11.13 -6.01
CA ILE A 495 -9.69 -10.46 -4.70
C ILE A 495 -8.74 -11.18 -3.72
N GLU A 496 -8.48 -12.47 -3.93
CA GLU A 496 -7.59 -13.27 -3.08
C GLU A 496 -6.12 -13.18 -3.52
N GLU A 497 -5.20 -13.08 -2.55
CA GLU A 497 -3.74 -12.97 -2.73
C GLU A 497 -3.07 -14.28 -3.20
N SER A 498 -3.79 -15.17 -3.88
CA SER A 498 -3.22 -16.41 -4.42
C SER A 498 -2.98 -16.28 -5.91
N GLU A 499 -1.70 -16.16 -6.31
CA GLU A 499 -1.29 -16.21 -7.71
C GLU A 499 -1.77 -17.48 -8.44
N HIS A 500 -1.93 -18.59 -7.70
CA HIS A 500 -2.43 -19.84 -8.25
C HIS A 500 -3.88 -19.71 -8.75
N LEU A 501 -4.75 -19.14 -7.92
CA LEU A 501 -6.15 -18.95 -8.27
C LEU A 501 -6.28 -17.96 -9.44
N GLN A 502 -5.43 -16.92 -9.49
CA GLN A 502 -5.47 -15.92 -10.55
C GLN A 502 -5.14 -16.52 -11.93
N CYS A 503 -4.14 -17.41 -11.98
CA CYS A 503 -3.80 -18.10 -13.23
C CYS A 503 -4.94 -19.00 -13.69
N GLN A 504 -5.56 -19.75 -12.77
CA GLN A 504 -6.68 -20.63 -13.08
C GLN A 504 -7.90 -19.85 -13.62
N ALA A 505 -8.26 -18.73 -12.99
CA ALA A 505 -9.34 -17.89 -13.47
C ALA A 505 -9.07 -17.28 -14.86
N ALA A 506 -7.81 -17.00 -15.20
CA ALA A 506 -7.43 -16.51 -16.52
C ALA A 506 -7.44 -17.64 -17.58
N GLU A 507 -7.02 -18.85 -17.21
CA GLU A 507 -7.11 -20.05 -18.06
C GLU A 507 -8.57 -20.38 -18.37
N ASP A 508 -9.43 -20.45 -17.35
CA ASP A 508 -10.86 -20.74 -17.49
C ASP A 508 -11.53 -19.69 -18.39
N ALA A 509 -11.27 -18.39 -18.14
CA ALA A 509 -11.80 -17.32 -18.96
C ALA A 509 -11.31 -17.39 -20.42
N ALA A 510 -10.06 -17.78 -20.66
CA ALA A 510 -9.53 -17.93 -22.02
C ALA A 510 -10.23 -19.07 -22.78
N THR A 511 -10.50 -20.20 -22.11
CA THR A 511 -11.28 -21.29 -22.69
C THR A 511 -12.72 -20.87 -22.98
N GLU A 512 -13.40 -20.27 -22.01
CA GLU A 512 -14.78 -19.77 -22.19
C GLU A 512 -14.89 -18.77 -23.34
N LEU A 513 -13.94 -17.83 -23.43
CA LEU A 513 -13.94 -16.81 -24.48
C LEU A 513 -13.60 -17.41 -25.85
N GLN A 514 -12.70 -18.40 -25.91
CA GLN A 514 -12.40 -19.09 -27.16
C GLN A 514 -13.59 -19.91 -27.67
N ASP A 515 -14.35 -20.54 -26.77
CA ASP A 515 -15.57 -21.28 -27.10
C ASP A 515 -16.70 -20.35 -27.54
N ALA A 516 -16.83 -19.18 -26.89
CA ALA A 516 -17.82 -18.17 -27.24
C ALA A 516 -17.50 -17.40 -28.54
N LEU A 517 -16.22 -17.31 -28.91
CA LEU A 517 -15.70 -16.52 -30.04
C LEU A 517 -14.82 -17.39 -30.95
N PRO A 518 -15.37 -18.43 -31.62
CA PRO A 518 -14.58 -19.42 -32.35
C PRO A 518 -13.89 -18.86 -33.61
N ASP A 519 -14.36 -17.73 -34.13
CA ASP A 519 -13.77 -17.04 -35.28
C ASP A 519 -12.67 -16.02 -34.90
N LEU A 520 -12.42 -15.81 -33.60
CA LEU A 520 -11.33 -14.96 -33.10
C LEU A 520 -10.17 -15.79 -32.56
N LYS A 521 -8.97 -15.23 -32.67
CA LYS A 521 -7.76 -15.80 -32.07
C LYS A 521 -7.61 -15.27 -30.65
N VAL A 522 -7.90 -16.11 -29.68
CA VAL A 522 -7.72 -15.82 -28.26
C VAL A 522 -6.36 -16.35 -27.80
N ALA A 523 -5.62 -15.54 -27.04
CA ALA A 523 -4.39 -15.98 -26.40
C ALA A 523 -4.37 -15.61 -24.91
N LEU A 524 -3.50 -16.29 -24.16
CA LEU A 524 -3.39 -16.16 -22.71
C LEU A 524 -2.00 -15.69 -22.30
N VAL A 525 -1.93 -14.75 -21.34
CA VAL A 525 -0.69 -14.34 -20.66
C VAL A 525 -0.92 -14.26 -19.14
N HIS A 526 -0.24 -15.09 -18.36
CA HIS A 526 -0.32 -15.03 -16.89
C HIS A 526 1.04 -15.17 -16.21
N GLY A 527 1.12 -14.79 -14.93
CA GLY A 527 2.35 -14.76 -14.13
C GLY A 527 3.24 -16.02 -14.23
N ARG A 528 2.63 -17.21 -14.27
CA ARG A 528 3.34 -18.50 -14.32
C ARG A 528 3.93 -18.92 -15.68
N MET A 529 3.60 -18.27 -16.79
CA MET A 529 4.19 -18.60 -18.10
C MET A 529 5.69 -18.27 -18.12
N LYS A 530 6.47 -19.05 -18.88
CA LYS A 530 7.89 -18.74 -19.06
C LYS A 530 8.05 -17.42 -19.82
N SER A 531 9.06 -16.62 -19.49
CA SER A 531 9.27 -15.31 -20.09
C SER A 531 9.31 -15.33 -21.62
N ALA A 532 9.97 -16.35 -22.21
CA ALA A 532 10.03 -16.51 -23.67
C ALA A 532 8.66 -16.79 -24.32
N GLU A 533 7.76 -17.51 -23.63
CA GLU A 533 6.41 -17.78 -24.11
C GLU A 533 5.55 -16.51 -24.05
N LYS A 534 5.64 -15.76 -22.93
CA LYS A 534 4.95 -14.47 -22.76
C LYS A 534 5.34 -13.50 -23.86
N GLU A 535 6.64 -13.35 -24.10
CA GLU A 535 7.16 -12.44 -25.14
C GLU A 535 6.69 -12.85 -26.53
N LEU A 536 6.68 -14.15 -26.86
CA LEU A 536 6.17 -14.63 -28.14
C LEU A 536 4.68 -14.28 -28.32
N VAL A 537 3.86 -14.49 -27.29
CA VAL A 537 2.42 -14.14 -27.32
C VAL A 537 2.25 -12.62 -27.47
N MET A 538 2.99 -11.81 -26.72
CA MET A 538 2.94 -10.35 -26.82
C MET A 538 3.42 -9.84 -28.19
N GLN A 539 4.42 -10.48 -28.81
CA GLN A 539 4.87 -10.15 -30.16
C GLN A 539 3.80 -10.45 -31.20
N LYS A 540 3.16 -11.62 -31.13
CA LYS A 540 2.02 -11.99 -31.99
C LYS A 540 0.84 -11.04 -31.81
N PHE A 541 0.54 -10.65 -30.57
CA PHE A 541 -0.49 -9.66 -30.29
C PHE A 541 -0.10 -8.31 -30.89
N LYS A 542 1.12 -7.81 -30.69
CA LYS A 542 1.59 -6.56 -31.33
C LYS A 542 1.53 -6.60 -32.86
N ALA A 543 1.75 -7.76 -33.47
CA ALA A 543 1.68 -7.95 -34.92
C ALA A 543 0.24 -8.03 -35.48
N GLY A 544 -0.78 -8.02 -34.62
CA GLY A 544 -2.18 -8.20 -35.03
C GLY A 544 -2.56 -9.64 -35.35
N GLU A 545 -1.74 -10.62 -34.93
CA GLU A 545 -2.02 -12.05 -35.15
C GLU A 545 -2.99 -12.63 -34.11
N ILE A 546 -3.22 -11.94 -33.00
CA ILE A 546 -4.12 -12.32 -31.91
C ILE A 546 -5.13 -11.19 -31.73
N ASP A 547 -6.42 -11.53 -31.69
CA ASP A 547 -7.51 -10.55 -31.60
C ASP A 547 -7.82 -10.19 -30.13
N LEU A 548 -7.80 -11.19 -29.26
CA LEU A 548 -8.17 -11.07 -27.85
C LEU A 548 -7.06 -11.65 -26.96
N LEU A 549 -6.48 -10.80 -26.10
CA LEU A 549 -5.49 -11.21 -25.12
C LEU A 549 -6.11 -11.29 -23.72
N VAL A 550 -6.28 -12.51 -23.22
CA VAL A 550 -6.70 -12.78 -21.85
C VAL A 550 -5.48 -12.80 -20.96
N ALA A 551 -5.53 -12.08 -19.83
CA ALA A 551 -4.36 -12.01 -18.97
C ALA A 551 -4.66 -11.65 -17.52
N THR A 552 -3.68 -11.91 -16.65
CA THR A 552 -3.67 -11.43 -15.24
C THR A 552 -3.16 -9.99 -15.16
N THR A 553 -3.10 -9.37 -13.99
CA THR A 553 -2.58 -8.00 -13.78
C THR A 553 -1.09 -7.80 -14.12
N VAL A 554 -0.39 -8.86 -14.53
CA VAL A 554 1.07 -8.90 -14.76
C VAL A 554 1.45 -8.66 -16.25
N ILE A 555 0.53 -8.13 -17.08
CA ILE A 555 0.79 -7.81 -18.51
C ILE A 555 1.91 -6.78 -18.67
#